data_AF-A0A0G1QI85-F1
#
_entry.id   AF-A0A0G1QI85-F1
#
_cell.length_a   1.000
_cell.length_b   1.000
_cell.length_c   1.000
_cell.angle_alpha   90.00
_cell.angle_beta   90.00
_cell.angle_gamma   90.00
#
_symmetry.space_group_name_H-M   'P 1'
#
loop_
_entity.id
_entity.type
_entity.pdbx_description
1 polymer ?
#
loop_
_entity_poly.entity_id
_entity_poly.type
_entity_poly.pdbx_seq_one_letter_code
_entity_poly.pdbx_strand_id
1 'polypeptide(L)'
;MNHLLEYFKKYLLTLKLSAVSRKLYFADVKRFFLTLDQPSLAILQDPATYTSYLSSLINPTLAKRTMASFRQFGSFLAATYSFTNPVSPTLNPTSISTDPSQNYLKAFTNYLTKDHCSSLTIKAYKSDISRYLSWLGDTYPSTKLSLLLTQKNIEKYLIYLSDSHLASSSTLARKAKSLHRFAAWHATVYPSLPPSNNSLSASLPPLPSPSAISTPPSHIPPSGNQNSVKKTNSRIRLVPNFASANVRNFATLVILLIFTSTLAIFGYRQFSRDVRLTQAYPSTPVTPNRQLSFQGRLENASGTPVTGITPMTFKLFTADSGGSELYSTGSCNIDPDTDGVFNTQIGDTCGNAIDATVFTENQDVWLEVTVDAEVLDPRQQIATVAYALNAETLQGFPLSSTVSAIKSSVVAMNQCRHRYQWQYYSRSRRHRPSECQR
;
A
#
# COMPACT_ATOMS: atom_id res chain seq x y z
N MET A 1 -23.40 28.91 1.63
CA MET A 1 -22.69 27.62 1.51
C MET A 1 -21.17 27.76 1.47
N ASN A 2 -20.58 28.41 0.45
CA ASN A 2 -19.12 28.56 0.33
C ASN A 2 -18.48 29.24 1.55
N HIS A 3 -19.16 30.24 2.13
CA HIS A 3 -18.69 30.90 3.35
C HIS A 3 -18.64 29.95 4.56
N LEU A 4 -19.62 29.05 4.72
CA LEU A 4 -19.66 28.10 5.84
C LEU A 4 -18.53 27.06 5.72
N LEU A 5 -18.26 26.57 4.51
CA LEU A 5 -17.12 25.69 4.24
C LEU A 5 -15.78 26.40 4.49
N GLU A 6 -15.64 27.68 4.11
CA GLU A 6 -14.42 28.45 4.40
C GLU A 6 -14.24 28.71 5.90
N TYR A 7 -15.32 28.99 6.66
CA TYR A 7 -15.24 29.09 8.11
C TYR A 7 -14.88 27.75 8.77
N PHE A 8 -15.44 26.64 8.29
CA PHE A 8 -15.07 25.32 8.76
C PHE A 8 -13.59 25.01 8.48
N LYS A 9 -13.08 25.39 7.30
CA LYS A 9 -11.67 25.24 6.94
C LYS A 9 -10.75 26.04 7.87
N LYS A 10 -11.15 27.27 8.25
CA LYS A 10 -10.43 28.07 9.25
C LYS A 10 -10.47 27.43 10.63
N TYR A 11 -11.62 26.92 11.06
CA TYR A 11 -11.76 26.16 12.31
C TYR A 11 -10.86 24.92 12.35
N LEU A 12 -10.73 24.18 11.25
CA LEU A 12 -9.82 23.04 11.20
C LEU A 12 -8.34 23.43 11.40
N LEU A 13 -7.94 24.68 11.11
CA LEU A 13 -6.59 25.18 11.37
C LEU A 13 -6.35 25.52 12.84
N THR A 14 -7.40 25.84 13.60
CA THR A 14 -7.27 26.09 15.05
C THR A 14 -7.12 24.79 15.84
N LEU A 15 -7.51 23.66 15.24
CA LEU A 15 -7.30 22.35 15.83
C LEU A 15 -5.86 21.87 15.58
N LYS A 16 -5.21 21.27 16.60
CA LYS A 16 -3.89 20.61 16.51
C LYS A 16 -3.94 19.29 15.71
N LEU A 17 -4.53 19.32 14.51
CA LEU A 17 -4.70 18.17 13.60
C LEU A 17 -3.63 18.17 12.51
N SER A 18 -3.30 16.98 11.97
CA SER A 18 -2.37 16.86 10.84
C SER A 18 -2.91 17.50 9.55
N ALA A 19 -2.02 17.91 8.64
CA ALA A 19 -2.40 18.48 7.34
C ALA A 19 -3.27 17.53 6.50
N VAL A 20 -3.01 16.23 6.58
CA VAL A 20 -3.79 15.19 5.89
C VAL A 20 -5.20 15.09 6.47
N SER A 21 -5.33 15.07 7.80
CA SER A 21 -6.62 15.01 8.49
C SER A 21 -7.51 16.22 8.14
N ARG A 22 -6.94 17.43 8.13
CA ARG A 22 -7.68 18.65 7.75
C ARG A 22 -8.22 18.58 6.33
N LYS A 23 -7.41 18.11 5.37
CA LYS A 23 -7.85 17.92 3.96
C LYS A 23 -8.97 16.89 3.85
N LEU A 24 -8.86 15.77 4.57
CA LEU A 24 -9.87 14.70 4.54
C LEU A 24 -11.21 15.16 5.15
N TYR A 25 -11.18 15.81 6.31
CA TYR A 25 -12.40 16.30 6.97
C TYR A 25 -13.10 17.34 6.12
N PHE A 26 -12.36 18.29 5.54
CA PHE A 26 -12.93 19.28 4.63
C PHE A 26 -13.53 18.63 3.37
N ALA A 27 -12.84 17.66 2.77
CA ALA A 27 -13.33 16.98 1.57
C ALA A 27 -14.62 16.19 1.82
N ASP A 28 -14.72 15.51 2.97
CA ASP A 28 -15.91 14.73 3.34
C ASP A 28 -17.13 15.64 3.55
N VAL A 29 -16.96 16.74 4.30
CA VAL A 29 -18.02 17.72 4.50
C VAL A 29 -18.41 18.38 3.17
N LYS A 30 -17.43 18.76 2.33
CA LYS A 30 -17.72 19.32 1.01
C LYS A 30 -18.56 18.38 0.14
N ARG A 31 -18.26 17.08 0.16
CA ARG A 31 -19.04 16.06 -0.59
C ARG A 31 -20.45 15.92 -0.07
N PHE A 32 -20.64 15.95 1.25
CA PHE A 32 -21.96 15.95 1.87
C PHE A 32 -22.79 17.18 1.48
N PHE A 33 -22.18 18.36 1.44
CA PHE A 33 -22.88 19.58 1.00
C PHE A 33 -23.36 19.51 -0.45
N LEU A 34 -22.62 18.81 -1.33
CA LEU A 34 -23.02 18.62 -2.72
C LEU A 34 -24.23 17.70 -2.89
N THR A 35 -24.58 16.91 -1.87
CA THR A 35 -25.77 16.04 -1.91
C THR A 35 -27.03 16.70 -1.35
N LEU A 36 -26.95 17.95 -0.88
CA LEU A 36 -28.08 18.69 -0.34
C LEU A 36 -28.63 19.64 -1.42
N ASP A 37 -29.88 19.44 -1.83
CA ASP A 37 -30.54 20.31 -2.82
C ASP A 37 -30.73 21.75 -2.32
N GLN A 38 -30.97 21.93 -1.01
CA GLN A 38 -31.17 23.22 -0.34
C GLN A 38 -30.47 23.22 1.03
N PRO A 39 -29.15 23.52 1.12
CA PRO A 39 -28.43 23.49 2.39
C PRO A 39 -28.83 24.67 3.29
N SER A 40 -29.76 24.43 4.22
CA SER A 40 -30.14 25.38 5.28
C SER A 40 -29.54 24.98 6.63
N LEU A 41 -29.42 25.96 7.54
CA LEU A 41 -28.88 25.70 8.88
C LEU A 41 -29.78 24.73 9.67
N ALA A 42 -31.09 24.73 9.41
CA ALA A 42 -32.05 23.79 9.99
C ALA A 42 -31.82 22.34 9.53
N ILE A 43 -31.50 22.14 8.24
CA ILE A 43 -31.17 20.80 7.71
C ILE A 43 -29.85 20.30 8.30
N LEU A 44 -28.88 21.19 8.53
CA LEU A 44 -27.61 20.83 9.16
C LEU A 44 -27.73 20.53 10.66
N GLN A 45 -28.85 20.86 11.29
CA GLN A 45 -29.14 20.55 12.70
C GLN A 45 -29.84 19.19 12.86
N ASP A 46 -30.50 18.68 11.83
CA ASP A 46 -31.20 17.40 11.86
C ASP A 46 -30.23 16.20 11.80
N PRO A 47 -30.20 15.32 12.83
CA PRO A 47 -29.37 14.12 12.82
C PRO A 47 -29.71 13.14 11.70
N ALA A 48 -30.96 13.08 11.23
CA ALA A 48 -31.40 12.12 10.21
C ALA A 48 -30.76 12.39 8.85
N THR A 49 -30.48 13.66 8.54
CA THR A 49 -29.77 14.06 7.32
C THR A 49 -28.35 13.46 7.26
N TYR A 50 -27.64 13.40 8.39
CA TYR A 50 -26.30 12.80 8.44
C TYR A 50 -26.34 11.28 8.36
N THR A 51 -27.29 10.63 9.04
CA THR A 51 -27.41 9.16 9.03
C THR A 51 -27.85 8.64 7.66
N SER A 52 -28.73 9.35 6.96
CA SER A 52 -29.13 9.05 5.58
C SER A 52 -27.96 9.16 4.60
N TYR A 53 -27.13 10.19 4.73
CA TYR A 53 -25.91 10.29 3.92
C TYR A 53 -24.92 9.16 4.24
N LEU A 54 -24.70 8.86 5.52
CA LEU A 54 -23.78 7.79 5.92
C LEU A 54 -24.23 6.41 5.44
N SER A 55 -25.53 6.12 5.42
CA SER A 55 -26.06 4.85 4.91
C SER A 55 -25.99 4.75 3.38
N SER A 56 -25.93 5.87 2.67
CA SER A 56 -25.68 5.90 1.21
C SER A 56 -24.25 5.49 0.82
N LEU A 57 -23.31 5.48 1.78
CA LEU A 57 -21.91 5.14 1.51
C LEU A 57 -21.71 3.62 1.46
N ILE A 58 -21.39 3.10 0.28
CA ILE A 58 -21.18 1.66 0.02
C ILE A 58 -20.06 1.05 0.90
N ASN A 59 -19.07 1.83 1.31
CA ASN A 59 -17.89 1.33 2.04
C ASN A 59 -17.98 1.63 3.56
N PRO A 60 -17.98 0.60 4.43
CA PRO A 60 -18.13 0.78 5.88
C PRO A 60 -16.92 1.49 6.53
N THR A 61 -15.74 1.39 5.94
CA THR A 61 -14.54 2.11 6.41
C THR A 61 -14.64 3.61 6.07
N LEU A 62 -15.18 3.92 4.89
CA LEU A 62 -15.47 5.29 4.47
C LEU A 62 -16.56 5.92 5.34
N ALA A 63 -17.62 5.17 5.67
CA ALA A 63 -18.69 5.61 6.58
C ALA A 63 -18.14 5.94 7.98
N LYS A 64 -17.25 5.11 8.54
CA LYS A 64 -16.59 5.39 9.83
C LYS A 64 -15.73 6.65 9.78
N ARG A 65 -14.99 6.87 8.69
CA ARG A 65 -14.17 8.08 8.51
C ARG A 65 -15.04 9.33 8.39
N THR A 66 -16.02 9.30 7.51
CA THR A 66 -16.94 10.42 7.26
C THR A 66 -17.74 10.76 8.51
N MET A 67 -18.11 9.78 9.32
CA MET A 67 -18.70 10.01 10.66
C MET A 67 -17.76 10.83 11.56
N ALA A 68 -16.45 10.56 11.56
CA ALA A 68 -15.49 11.37 12.32
C ALA A 68 -15.39 12.81 11.77
N SER A 69 -15.43 12.97 10.44
CA SER A 69 -15.50 14.28 9.78
C SER A 69 -16.76 15.06 10.19
N PHE A 70 -17.90 14.39 10.27
CA PHE A 70 -19.16 15.00 10.72
C PHE A 70 -19.19 15.35 12.20
N ARG A 71 -18.53 14.58 13.07
CA ARG A 71 -18.36 14.96 14.48
C ARG A 71 -17.59 16.27 14.64
N GLN A 72 -16.52 16.43 13.87
CA GLN A 72 -15.73 17.67 13.86
C GLN A 72 -16.52 18.84 13.29
N PHE A 73 -17.30 18.60 12.24
CA PHE A 73 -18.18 19.60 11.66
C PHE A 73 -19.31 20.02 12.60
N GLY A 74 -19.97 19.06 13.27
CA GLY A 74 -20.98 19.35 14.28
C GLY A 74 -20.41 20.11 15.49
N SER A 75 -19.15 19.82 15.87
CA SER A 75 -18.47 20.58 16.92
C SER A 75 -18.18 22.03 16.48
N PHE A 76 -17.81 22.23 15.22
CA PHE A 76 -17.70 23.57 14.63
C PHE A 76 -19.02 24.33 14.64
N LEU A 77 -20.12 23.68 14.23
CA LEU A 77 -21.45 24.29 14.24
C LEU A 77 -21.88 24.65 15.66
N ALA A 78 -21.60 23.78 16.64
CA ALA A 78 -21.87 24.04 18.05
C ALA A 78 -21.08 25.24 18.58
N ALA A 79 -19.78 25.33 18.26
CA ALA A 79 -18.93 26.43 18.69
C ALA A 79 -19.29 27.76 18.02
N THR A 80 -19.77 27.73 16.78
CA THR A 80 -20.01 28.94 15.97
C THR A 80 -21.44 29.48 16.13
N TYR A 81 -22.42 28.59 16.29
CA TYR A 81 -23.85 28.95 16.28
C TYR A 81 -24.59 28.47 17.54
N SER A 82 -23.88 27.97 18.56
CA SER A 82 -24.45 27.51 19.84
C SER A 82 -25.49 26.38 19.70
N PHE A 83 -25.39 25.56 18.66
CA PHE A 83 -26.27 24.39 18.47
C PHE A 83 -25.77 23.14 19.19
N THR A 84 -26.69 22.23 19.53
CA THR A 84 -26.34 20.87 19.96
C THR A 84 -25.68 20.14 18.80
N ASN A 85 -24.53 19.50 19.04
CA ASN A 85 -23.84 18.73 18.01
C ASN A 85 -24.74 17.57 17.56
N PRO A 86 -25.22 17.54 16.30
CA PRO A 86 -26.14 16.50 15.83
C PRO A 86 -25.50 15.11 15.78
N VAL A 87 -24.17 15.04 15.97
CA VAL A 87 -23.35 13.83 15.87
C VAL A 87 -22.72 13.46 17.23
N SER A 88 -23.10 14.08 18.36
CA SER A 88 -22.62 13.67 19.70
C SER A 88 -23.60 13.99 20.86
N PRO A 89 -23.96 13.04 21.76
CA PRO A 89 -23.68 11.59 21.81
C PRO A 89 -24.96 10.73 21.89
N THR A 90 -25.45 10.27 20.73
CA THR A 90 -26.35 9.09 20.64
C THR A 90 -25.68 7.90 19.95
N LEU A 91 -24.36 7.97 19.77
CA LEU A 91 -23.53 6.88 19.26
C LEU A 91 -22.22 6.83 20.04
N ASN A 92 -22.32 6.51 21.33
CA ASN A 92 -21.27 5.75 21.99
C ASN A 92 -21.01 4.49 21.12
N PRO A 93 -19.76 4.15 20.77
CA PRO A 93 -19.43 2.85 20.21
C PRO A 93 -19.50 1.78 21.32
N THR A 94 -20.62 1.72 22.05
CA THR A 94 -20.81 0.80 23.18
C THR A 94 -22.23 0.23 23.24
N SER A 95 -23.11 0.52 22.26
CA SER A 95 -24.45 -0.10 22.21
C SER A 95 -24.98 -0.31 20.79
N ILE A 96 -24.14 -0.79 19.88
CA ILE A 96 -24.61 -1.42 18.63
C ILE A 96 -24.07 -2.84 18.65
N SER A 97 -24.96 -3.80 18.90
CA SER A 97 -24.73 -5.25 18.84
C SER A 97 -23.41 -5.68 19.49
N THR A 98 -23.44 -6.05 20.77
CA THR A 98 -22.40 -6.95 21.30
C THR A 98 -22.58 -8.30 20.62
N ASP A 99 -22.15 -8.40 19.36
CA ASP A 99 -21.72 -9.67 18.80
C ASP A 99 -20.74 -10.25 19.83
N PRO A 100 -21.05 -11.41 20.44
CA PRO A 100 -20.19 -12.03 21.44
C PRO A 100 -18.74 -12.10 20.96
N SER A 101 -18.53 -12.24 19.64
CA SER A 101 -17.22 -12.27 18.97
C SER A 101 -16.33 -11.06 19.28
N GLN A 102 -16.90 -9.85 19.40
CA GLN A 102 -16.16 -8.62 19.66
C GLN A 102 -15.66 -8.53 21.10
N ASN A 103 -16.42 -9.10 22.05
CA ASN A 103 -16.00 -9.17 23.45
C ASN A 103 -14.79 -10.10 23.61
N TYR A 104 -14.79 -11.25 22.93
CA TYR A 104 -13.63 -12.15 22.92
C TYR A 104 -12.39 -11.52 22.27
N LEU A 105 -12.56 -10.79 21.17
CA LEU A 105 -11.47 -10.06 20.53
C LEU A 105 -10.85 -9.02 21.47
N LYS A 106 -11.67 -8.25 22.19
CA LYS A 106 -11.20 -7.25 23.15
C LYS A 106 -10.41 -7.91 24.28
N ALA A 107 -10.95 -8.98 24.87
CA ALA A 107 -10.28 -9.74 25.93
C ALA A 107 -8.93 -10.31 25.47
N PHE A 108 -8.85 -10.84 24.24
CA PHE A 108 -7.60 -11.34 23.67
C PHE A 108 -6.58 -10.23 23.43
N THR A 109 -6.98 -9.07 22.91
CA THR A 109 -6.04 -7.97 22.71
C THR A 109 -5.48 -7.43 24.02
N ASN A 110 -6.27 -7.45 25.10
CA ASN A 110 -5.78 -7.09 26.44
C ASN A 110 -4.77 -8.11 26.96
N TYR A 111 -5.04 -9.40 26.75
CA TYR A 111 -4.09 -10.47 27.07
C TYR A 111 -2.76 -10.30 26.33
N LEU A 112 -2.78 -10.04 25.02
CA LEU A 112 -1.55 -9.81 24.25
C LEU A 112 -0.78 -8.56 24.68
N THR A 113 -1.50 -7.52 25.14
CA THR A 113 -0.88 -6.30 25.68
C THR A 113 -0.17 -6.59 26.99
N LYS A 114 -0.75 -7.44 27.84
CA LYS A 114 -0.13 -7.92 29.09
C LYS A 114 1.09 -8.82 28.83
N ASP A 115 1.05 -9.60 27.75
CA ASP A 115 2.14 -10.46 27.30
C ASP A 115 3.25 -9.70 26.53
N HIS A 116 3.28 -8.36 26.65
CA HIS A 116 4.26 -7.46 26.02
C HIS A 116 4.42 -7.62 24.50
N CYS A 117 3.37 -8.06 23.79
CA CYS A 117 3.41 -8.14 22.33
C CYS A 117 3.43 -6.74 21.68
N SER A 118 4.16 -6.58 20.58
CA SER A 118 4.22 -5.31 19.85
C SER A 118 2.83 -4.87 19.33
N SER A 119 2.62 -3.56 19.21
CA SER A 119 1.37 -2.98 18.70
C SER A 119 1.04 -3.43 17.27
N LEU A 120 2.06 -3.63 16.43
CA LEU A 120 1.92 -4.17 15.07
C LEU A 120 1.48 -5.63 15.10
N THR A 121 2.06 -6.42 16.00
CA THR A 121 1.69 -7.82 16.22
C THR A 121 0.22 -7.92 16.66
N ILE A 122 -0.19 -7.16 17.67
CA ILE A 122 -1.57 -7.13 18.17
C ILE A 122 -2.56 -6.76 17.05
N LYS A 123 -2.22 -5.77 16.22
CA LYS A 123 -3.05 -5.35 15.08
C LYS A 123 -3.18 -6.45 14.02
N ALA A 124 -2.11 -7.18 13.75
CA ALA A 124 -2.11 -8.32 12.82
C ALA A 124 -2.98 -9.47 13.34
N TYR A 125 -2.83 -9.85 14.61
CA TYR A 125 -3.68 -10.86 15.27
C TYR A 125 -5.15 -10.46 15.22
N LYS A 126 -5.48 -9.22 15.61
CA LYS A 126 -6.86 -8.70 15.59
C LYS A 126 -7.48 -8.79 14.19
N SER A 127 -6.74 -8.39 13.16
CA SER A 127 -7.24 -8.43 11.78
C SER A 127 -7.54 -9.86 11.33
N ASP A 128 -6.66 -10.81 11.61
CA ASP A 128 -6.85 -12.19 11.16
C ASP A 128 -8.03 -12.87 11.84
N ILE A 129 -8.13 -12.71 13.16
CA ILE A 129 -9.21 -13.31 13.95
C ILE A 129 -10.54 -12.68 13.56
N SER A 130 -10.60 -11.36 13.36
CA SER A 130 -11.85 -10.71 12.90
C SER A 130 -12.33 -11.24 11.55
N ARG A 131 -11.41 -11.55 10.62
CA ARG A 131 -11.77 -12.08 9.31
C ARG A 131 -12.27 -13.51 9.39
N TYR A 132 -11.62 -14.30 10.25
CA TYR A 132 -12.05 -15.67 10.53
C TYR A 132 -13.43 -15.72 11.20
N LEU A 133 -13.65 -14.89 12.23
CA LEU A 133 -14.95 -14.83 12.92
C LEU A 133 -16.06 -14.32 12.01
N SER A 134 -15.78 -13.37 11.12
CA SER A 134 -16.74 -12.94 10.10
C SER A 134 -17.09 -14.07 9.14
N TRP A 135 -16.08 -14.79 8.62
CA TRP A 135 -16.29 -15.94 7.74
C TRP A 135 -17.11 -17.05 8.42
N LEU A 136 -16.86 -17.30 9.71
CA LEU A 136 -17.65 -18.23 10.50
C LEU A 136 -19.08 -17.76 10.71
N GLY A 137 -19.32 -16.47 10.92
CA GLY A 137 -20.67 -15.90 11.07
C GLY A 137 -21.54 -16.13 9.83
N ASP A 138 -20.93 -16.02 8.65
CA ASP A 138 -21.60 -16.30 7.37
C ASP A 138 -21.83 -17.81 7.15
N THR A 139 -20.95 -18.67 7.68
CA THR A 139 -20.97 -20.12 7.45
C THR A 139 -21.78 -20.89 8.50
N TYR A 140 -21.84 -20.42 9.75
CA TYR A 140 -22.43 -21.12 10.91
C TYR A 140 -23.16 -20.16 11.88
N PRO A 141 -24.37 -19.69 11.54
CA PRO A 141 -25.04 -18.57 12.23
C PRO A 141 -25.57 -18.82 13.67
N SER A 142 -25.19 -19.90 14.36
CA SER A 142 -25.85 -20.27 15.64
C SER A 142 -25.05 -21.20 16.58
N THR A 143 -23.72 -21.26 16.46
CA THR A 143 -22.90 -22.16 17.30
C THR A 143 -22.05 -21.43 18.33
N LYS A 144 -21.88 -22.02 19.51
CA LYS A 144 -20.98 -21.51 20.57
C LYS A 144 -19.55 -21.42 20.01
N LEU A 145 -18.85 -20.31 20.27
CA LEU A 145 -17.50 -20.04 19.76
C LEU A 145 -16.50 -21.16 20.06
N SER A 146 -16.63 -21.85 21.19
CA SER A 146 -15.78 -22.99 21.58
C SER A 146 -15.88 -24.18 20.60
N LEU A 147 -17.04 -24.42 19.99
CA LEU A 147 -17.24 -25.46 18.99
C LEU A 147 -16.69 -25.04 17.61
N LEU A 148 -16.54 -23.74 17.40
CA LEU A 148 -16.05 -23.17 16.16
C LEU A 148 -14.53 -23.04 16.10
N LEU A 149 -13.85 -22.85 17.23
CA LEU A 149 -12.39 -22.74 17.34
C LEU A 149 -11.64 -24.09 17.27
N THR A 150 -12.28 -25.14 16.77
CA THR A 150 -11.65 -26.46 16.60
C THR A 150 -10.62 -26.45 15.48
N GLN A 151 -9.57 -27.27 15.61
CA GLN A 151 -8.51 -27.40 14.61
C GLN A 151 -9.07 -27.68 13.21
N LYS A 152 -10.08 -28.56 13.11
CA LYS A 152 -10.76 -28.89 11.85
C LYS A 152 -11.40 -27.68 11.16
N ASN A 153 -11.97 -26.75 11.92
CA ASN A 153 -12.61 -25.56 11.34
C ASN A 153 -11.58 -24.49 10.94
N ILE A 154 -10.45 -24.41 11.66
CA ILE A 154 -9.32 -23.57 11.26
C ILE A 154 -8.74 -24.08 9.93
N GLU A 155 -8.55 -25.40 9.78
CA GLU A 155 -8.06 -26.01 8.55
C GLU A 155 -9.00 -25.76 7.37
N LYS A 156 -10.32 -25.93 7.55
CA LYS A 156 -11.32 -25.59 6.51
C LYS A 156 -11.21 -24.15 6.02
N TYR A 157 -11.01 -23.21 6.94
CA TYR A 157 -10.85 -21.80 6.59
C TYR A 157 -9.55 -21.54 5.81
N LEU A 158 -8.45 -22.20 6.20
CA LEU A 158 -7.17 -22.05 5.50
C LEU A 158 -7.24 -22.64 4.08
N ILE A 159 -7.93 -23.76 3.90
CA ILE A 159 -8.22 -24.36 2.57
C ILE A 159 -9.09 -23.42 1.74
N TYR A 160 -10.15 -22.86 2.33
CA TYR A 160 -10.97 -21.86 1.65
C TYR A 160 -10.13 -20.66 1.14
N LEU A 161 -9.16 -20.19 1.94
CA LEU A 161 -8.27 -19.10 1.53
C LEU A 161 -7.24 -19.50 0.47
N SER A 162 -6.78 -20.76 0.45
CA SER A 162 -5.88 -21.26 -0.60
C SER A 162 -6.62 -21.41 -1.93
N ASP A 163 -7.81 -22.01 -1.90
CA ASP A 163 -8.58 -22.35 -3.10
C ASP A 163 -9.13 -21.11 -3.81
N SER A 164 -9.41 -20.06 -3.04
CA SER A 164 -9.84 -18.76 -3.56
C SER A 164 -8.69 -17.88 -4.08
N HIS A 165 -7.43 -18.34 -4.03
CA HIS A 165 -6.23 -17.56 -4.35
C HIS A 165 -6.13 -16.22 -3.59
N LEU A 166 -6.78 -16.10 -2.42
CA LEU A 166 -6.86 -14.86 -1.64
C LEU A 166 -5.63 -14.61 -0.74
N ALA A 167 -4.75 -15.60 -0.58
CA ALA A 167 -3.60 -15.51 0.30
C ALA A 167 -2.38 -16.30 -0.22
N SER A 168 -1.18 -15.74 -0.03
CA SER A 168 0.09 -16.45 -0.25
C SER A 168 0.34 -17.51 0.83
N SER A 169 1.24 -18.46 0.57
CA SER A 169 1.68 -19.48 1.54
C SER A 169 2.17 -18.88 2.87
N SER A 170 2.96 -17.80 2.81
CA SER A 170 3.43 -17.08 4.00
C SER A 170 2.29 -16.40 4.78
N THR A 171 1.28 -15.88 4.07
CA THR A 171 0.09 -15.27 4.67
C THR A 171 -0.79 -16.31 5.35
N LEU A 172 -0.94 -17.50 4.75
CA LEU A 172 -1.66 -18.63 5.33
C LEU A 172 -0.98 -19.12 6.61
N ALA A 173 0.34 -19.30 6.59
CA ALA A 173 1.10 -19.71 7.77
C ALA A 173 0.97 -18.72 8.95
N ARG A 174 1.01 -17.41 8.65
CA ARG A 174 0.79 -16.36 9.65
C ARG A 174 -0.63 -16.39 10.23
N LYS A 175 -1.65 -16.57 9.37
CA LYS A 175 -3.06 -16.68 9.79
C LYS A 175 -3.27 -17.91 10.67
N ALA A 176 -2.72 -19.06 10.29
CA ALA A 176 -2.78 -20.28 11.08
C ALA A 176 -2.23 -20.06 12.49
N LYS A 177 -1.01 -19.51 12.62
CA LYS A 177 -0.41 -19.15 13.92
C LYS A 177 -1.30 -18.23 14.74
N SER A 178 -1.94 -17.26 14.08
CA SER A 178 -2.82 -16.30 14.74
C SER A 178 -4.07 -16.97 15.34
N LEU A 179 -4.68 -17.88 14.58
CA LEU A 179 -5.88 -18.62 14.98
C LEU A 179 -5.57 -19.66 16.06
N HIS A 180 -4.45 -20.39 15.96
CA HIS A 180 -4.04 -21.34 16.98
C HIS A 180 -3.76 -20.66 18.33
N ARG A 181 -3.06 -19.52 18.32
CA ARG A 181 -2.80 -18.78 19.58
C ARG A 181 -4.10 -18.26 20.21
N PHE A 182 -5.05 -17.80 19.40
CA PHE A 182 -6.36 -17.37 19.87
C PHE A 182 -7.18 -18.54 20.44
N ALA A 183 -7.18 -19.70 19.77
CA ALA A 183 -7.86 -20.90 20.25
C ALA A 183 -7.26 -21.42 21.56
N ALA A 184 -5.92 -21.44 21.67
CA ALA A 184 -5.22 -21.83 22.90
C ALA A 184 -5.56 -20.87 24.06
N TRP A 185 -5.50 -19.56 23.81
CA TRP A 185 -5.91 -18.56 24.80
C TRP A 185 -7.38 -18.76 25.24
N HIS A 186 -8.30 -18.94 24.28
CA HIS A 186 -9.71 -19.14 24.60
C HIS A 186 -9.93 -20.39 25.44
N ALA A 187 -9.21 -21.49 25.17
CA ALA A 187 -9.27 -22.72 25.96
C ALA A 187 -8.78 -22.51 27.40
N THR A 188 -7.76 -21.66 27.61
CA THR A 188 -7.27 -21.34 28.96
C THR A 188 -8.23 -20.47 29.77
N VAL A 189 -8.94 -19.53 29.11
CA VAL A 189 -9.81 -18.56 29.79
C VAL A 189 -11.24 -19.09 29.97
N TYR A 190 -11.72 -19.92 29.04
CA TYR A 190 -13.07 -20.48 29.03
C TYR A 190 -13.00 -22.00 28.90
N PRO A 191 -12.58 -22.72 29.96
CA PRO A 191 -12.55 -24.17 29.95
C PRO A 191 -13.99 -24.71 29.79
N SER A 192 -14.29 -25.30 28.64
CA SER A 192 -15.48 -26.13 28.49
C SER A 192 -15.19 -27.52 29.05
N LEU A 193 -16.05 -28.03 29.93
CA LEU A 193 -16.05 -29.45 30.34
C LEU A 193 -15.96 -30.36 29.10
N PRO A 194 -15.18 -31.45 29.17
CA PRO A 194 -14.81 -32.22 27.97
C PRO A 194 -15.95 -33.14 27.53
N PRO A 195 -16.01 -33.47 26.24
CA PRO A 195 -16.21 -34.84 25.82
C PRO A 195 -14.85 -35.40 25.36
N SER A 196 -14.47 -36.47 26.05
CA SER A 196 -13.43 -37.45 25.79
C SER A 196 -12.71 -37.43 24.42
N ASN A 197 -11.37 -37.44 24.53
CA ASN A 197 -10.40 -38.25 23.78
C ASN A 197 -10.08 -37.85 22.33
N ASN A 198 -8.92 -37.21 22.15
CA ASN A 198 -7.72 -37.93 21.73
C ASN A 198 -6.48 -37.04 21.92
N SER A 199 -5.74 -37.31 22.99
CA SER A 199 -4.36 -36.88 23.19
C SER A 199 -3.43 -37.80 22.41
N LEU A 200 -2.63 -37.23 21.51
CA LEU A 200 -1.31 -37.79 21.20
C LEU A 200 -0.31 -36.64 21.21
N SER A 201 0.39 -36.57 22.34
CA SER A 201 1.64 -35.84 22.53
C SER A 201 2.70 -36.33 21.54
N ALA A 202 3.38 -35.42 20.86
CA ALA A 202 4.72 -35.67 20.34
C ALA A 202 5.47 -34.35 20.10
N SER A 203 6.39 -34.06 21.02
CA SER A 203 7.71 -33.45 20.84
C SER A 203 7.94 -32.42 19.72
N LEU A 204 8.33 -31.20 20.13
CA LEU A 204 9.04 -30.23 19.29
C LEU A 204 10.48 -30.72 19.00
N PRO A 205 10.93 -30.71 17.73
CA PRO A 205 12.36 -30.64 17.40
C PRO A 205 12.78 -29.22 16.93
N PRO A 206 14.07 -28.86 17.05
CA PRO A 206 14.62 -27.55 16.66
C PRO A 206 15.12 -27.48 15.19
N LEU A 207 15.22 -26.23 14.69
CA LEU A 207 15.92 -25.61 13.52
C LEU A 207 16.50 -26.48 12.38
N PRO A 208 16.44 -26.05 11.08
CA PRO A 208 17.53 -25.22 10.52
C PRO A 208 17.18 -24.25 9.35
N SER A 209 18.21 -23.47 8.98
CA SER A 209 18.38 -22.42 7.96
C SER A 209 18.21 -22.87 6.48
N PRO A 210 17.98 -21.96 5.51
CA PRO A 210 17.99 -22.29 4.09
C PRO A 210 19.25 -21.80 3.35
N SER A 211 20.02 -22.75 2.84
CA SER A 211 20.87 -22.72 1.64
C SER A 211 20.54 -24.03 0.88
N ALA A 212 20.52 -24.21 -0.44
CA ALA A 212 20.92 -23.42 -1.59
C ALA A 212 20.16 -23.93 -2.84
N ILE A 213 20.09 -23.05 -3.83
CA ILE A 213 20.14 -23.23 -5.30
C ILE A 213 20.09 -24.67 -5.87
N SER A 214 19.17 -24.87 -6.82
CA SER A 214 19.37 -25.74 -7.99
C SER A 214 18.74 -25.14 -9.25
N THR A 215 19.55 -25.13 -10.31
CA THR A 215 19.31 -24.68 -11.69
C THR A 215 18.47 -25.68 -12.52
N PRO A 216 17.82 -25.24 -13.62
CA PRO A 216 17.41 -26.13 -14.70
C PRO A 216 18.28 -25.97 -15.99
N PRO A 217 18.42 -27.01 -16.82
CA PRO A 217 19.29 -26.99 -17.99
C PRO A 217 18.61 -26.53 -19.29
N SER A 218 19.49 -26.07 -20.18
CA SER A 218 19.40 -25.65 -21.57
C SER A 218 18.83 -26.67 -22.56
N HIS A 219 18.18 -26.18 -23.63
CA HIS A 219 18.06 -26.88 -24.92
C HIS A 219 18.16 -25.94 -26.13
N ILE A 220 18.88 -26.44 -27.14
CA ILE A 220 19.37 -25.87 -28.40
C ILE A 220 18.29 -25.95 -29.52
N PRO A 221 18.29 -25.10 -30.58
CA PRO A 221 17.33 -25.13 -31.68
C PRO A 221 17.81 -25.89 -32.94
N PRO A 222 16.92 -26.17 -33.90
CA PRO A 222 17.25 -26.17 -35.34
C PRO A 222 16.25 -25.32 -36.15
N SER A 223 16.69 -24.42 -37.04
CA SER A 223 17.16 -24.60 -38.44
C SER A 223 16.07 -24.78 -39.50
N GLY A 224 15.96 -23.76 -40.37
CA GLY A 224 15.69 -23.79 -41.82
C GLY A 224 14.40 -24.42 -42.38
N ASN A 225 13.58 -23.64 -43.10
CA ASN A 225 13.62 -23.65 -44.57
C ASN A 225 12.73 -22.58 -45.23
N GLN A 226 13.15 -22.17 -46.43
CA GLN A 226 12.52 -21.20 -47.33
C GLN A 226 11.26 -21.77 -48.01
N ASN A 227 10.33 -20.91 -48.44
CA ASN A 227 9.71 -21.00 -49.78
C ASN A 227 8.86 -19.76 -50.15
N SER A 228 8.95 -19.42 -51.43
CA SER A 228 8.51 -18.21 -52.14
C SER A 228 7.13 -18.37 -52.79
N VAL A 229 6.31 -17.30 -52.89
CA VAL A 229 5.17 -17.24 -53.84
C VAL A 229 4.99 -15.83 -54.43
N LYS A 230 4.63 -15.83 -55.72
CA LYS A 230 4.80 -14.82 -56.77
C LYS A 230 3.71 -13.72 -56.81
N LYS A 231 4.10 -12.56 -57.37
CA LYS A 231 3.25 -11.44 -57.83
C LYS A 231 2.54 -11.77 -59.15
N THR A 232 1.33 -11.24 -59.32
CA THR A 232 0.67 -11.15 -60.63
C THR A 232 -0.03 -9.80 -60.77
N ASN A 233 0.34 -9.05 -61.83
CA ASN A 233 -0.24 -7.76 -62.21
C ASN A 233 -1.37 -7.99 -63.24
N SER A 234 -2.47 -7.24 -63.16
CA SER A 234 -3.45 -7.13 -64.24
C SER A 234 -3.58 -5.68 -64.71
N ARG A 235 -3.50 -5.50 -66.03
CA ARG A 235 -3.57 -4.21 -66.75
C ARG A 235 -5.03 -3.81 -66.95
N ILE A 236 -5.33 -2.53 -66.78
CA ILE A 236 -6.64 -1.91 -67.06
C ILE A 236 -6.64 -1.38 -68.51
N ARG A 237 -7.71 -1.68 -69.27
CA ARG A 237 -8.00 -1.05 -70.58
C ARG A 237 -8.94 0.15 -70.38
N LEU A 238 -8.69 1.22 -71.13
CA LEU A 238 -9.44 2.48 -71.15
C LEU A 238 -9.97 2.72 -72.57
N VAL A 239 -11.28 2.97 -72.75
CA VAL A 239 -11.85 3.84 -73.80
C VAL A 239 -13.34 4.17 -73.48
N PRO A 240 -13.99 5.19 -74.10
CA PRO A 240 -14.42 6.39 -73.39
C PRO A 240 -15.91 6.77 -73.65
N ASN A 241 -16.34 7.90 -73.07
CA ASN A 241 -17.13 8.98 -73.71
C ASN A 241 -17.96 9.73 -72.66
N PHE A 242 -17.59 10.98 -72.35
CA PHE A 242 -18.42 11.89 -71.58
C PHE A 242 -19.13 12.85 -72.54
N ALA A 243 -20.43 12.62 -72.73
CA ALA A 243 -21.34 13.60 -73.32
C ALA A 243 -21.66 14.68 -72.27
N SER A 244 -21.59 15.94 -72.71
CA SER A 244 -21.99 17.21 -72.06
C SER A 244 -22.61 17.11 -70.65
N ALA A 245 -21.77 17.23 -69.61
CA ALA A 245 -22.25 17.38 -68.25
C ALA A 245 -22.58 18.86 -67.95
N ASN A 246 -23.85 19.11 -67.62
CA ASN A 246 -24.39 20.40 -67.21
C ASN A 246 -23.47 21.08 -66.17
N VAL A 247 -23.02 22.30 -66.45
CA VAL A 247 -22.12 23.11 -65.61
C VAL A 247 -22.60 23.19 -64.14
N ARG A 248 -23.92 23.13 -63.92
CA ARG A 248 -24.54 23.09 -62.59
C ARG A 248 -24.12 21.87 -61.75
N ASN A 249 -23.92 20.70 -62.37
CA ASN A 249 -23.49 19.48 -61.68
C ASN A 249 -21.98 19.51 -61.37
N PHE A 250 -21.18 20.19 -62.21
CA PHE A 250 -19.78 20.42 -61.90
C PHE A 250 -19.60 21.40 -60.72
N ALA A 251 -20.41 22.46 -60.67
CA ALA A 251 -20.37 23.42 -59.57
C ALA A 251 -20.68 22.77 -58.21
N THR A 252 -21.68 21.87 -58.14
CA THR A 252 -22.01 21.17 -56.89
C THR A 252 -20.93 20.18 -56.46
N LEU A 253 -20.30 19.48 -57.41
CA LEU A 253 -19.20 18.56 -57.10
C LEU A 253 -17.95 19.30 -56.59
N VAL A 254 -17.64 20.48 -57.14
CA VAL A 254 -16.51 21.30 -56.68
C VAL A 254 -16.75 21.80 -55.24
N ILE A 255 -17.96 22.25 -54.91
CA ILE A 255 -18.30 22.70 -53.55
C ILE A 255 -18.20 21.54 -52.55
N LEU A 256 -18.67 20.34 -52.92
CA LEU A 256 -18.59 19.15 -52.07
C LEU A 256 -17.13 18.71 -51.83
N LEU A 257 -16.27 18.81 -52.84
CA LEU A 257 -14.84 18.53 -52.70
C LEU A 257 -14.13 19.52 -51.78
N ILE A 258 -14.46 20.81 -51.88
CA ILE A 258 -13.92 21.82 -50.98
C ILE A 258 -14.38 21.55 -49.54
N PHE A 259 -15.68 21.28 -49.35
CA PHE A 259 -16.24 21.02 -48.02
C PHE A 259 -15.59 19.80 -47.36
N THR A 260 -15.49 18.68 -48.07
CA THR A 260 -14.85 17.46 -47.56
C THR A 260 -13.37 17.65 -47.24
N SER A 261 -12.65 18.40 -48.07
CA SER A 261 -11.24 18.74 -47.83
C SER A 261 -11.07 19.62 -46.57
N THR A 262 -11.95 20.60 -46.37
CA THR A 262 -11.91 21.46 -45.16
C THR A 262 -12.20 20.68 -43.88
N LEU A 263 -13.17 19.76 -43.90
CA LEU A 263 -13.46 18.89 -42.75
C LEU A 263 -12.29 17.96 -42.45
N ALA A 264 -11.63 17.41 -43.47
CA ALA A 264 -10.46 16.56 -43.28
C ALA A 264 -9.30 17.33 -42.63
N ILE A 265 -9.02 18.56 -43.08
CA ILE A 265 -7.99 19.42 -42.50
C ILE A 265 -8.36 19.82 -41.06
N PHE A 266 -9.63 20.12 -40.79
CA PHE A 266 -10.10 20.45 -39.45
C PHE A 266 -9.97 19.25 -38.50
N GLY A 267 -10.38 18.06 -38.94
CA GLY A 267 -10.21 16.82 -38.17
C GLY A 267 -8.74 16.50 -37.92
N TYR A 268 -7.88 16.65 -38.93
CA TYR A 268 -6.43 16.48 -38.77
C TYR A 268 -5.87 17.49 -37.77
N ARG A 269 -6.24 18.77 -37.84
CA ARG A 269 -5.79 19.78 -36.88
C ARG A 269 -6.31 19.56 -35.45
N GLN A 270 -7.51 19.00 -35.29
CA GLN A 270 -8.12 18.75 -33.99
C GLN A 270 -7.54 17.50 -33.32
N PHE A 271 -7.25 16.44 -34.08
CA PHE A 271 -6.77 15.16 -33.54
C PHE A 271 -5.26 14.98 -33.60
N SER A 272 -4.53 15.73 -34.45
CA SER A 272 -3.07 15.65 -34.58
C SER A 272 -2.33 16.76 -33.83
N ARG A 273 -3.01 17.58 -33.01
CA ARG A 273 -2.31 18.36 -31.99
C ARG A 273 -1.79 17.39 -30.95
N ASP A 274 -0.48 17.18 -30.96
CA ASP A 274 0.23 16.48 -29.90
C ASP A 274 -0.16 17.11 -28.57
N VAL A 275 -0.96 16.39 -27.78
CA VAL A 275 -1.23 16.77 -26.40
C VAL A 275 0.11 16.66 -25.70
N ARG A 276 0.78 17.80 -25.50
CA ARG A 276 1.91 17.92 -24.60
C ARG A 276 1.38 17.60 -23.21
N LEU A 277 1.47 16.34 -22.81
CA LEU A 277 1.28 15.92 -21.43
C LEU A 277 2.41 16.56 -20.63
N THR A 278 2.18 17.75 -20.10
CA THR A 278 3.02 18.29 -19.03
C THR A 278 2.97 17.28 -17.90
N GLN A 279 4.07 16.56 -17.70
CA GLN A 279 4.21 15.62 -16.61
C GLN A 279 3.98 16.38 -15.31
N ALA A 280 2.94 16.00 -14.55
CA ALA A 280 2.55 16.67 -13.31
C ALA A 280 3.43 16.22 -12.11
N TYR A 281 4.54 15.56 -12.36
CA TYR A 281 5.44 15.01 -11.34
C TYR A 281 6.90 15.19 -11.76
N PRO A 282 7.81 15.44 -10.80
CA PRO A 282 9.23 15.59 -11.10
C PRO A 282 9.79 14.30 -11.71
N SER A 283 10.61 14.44 -12.77
CA SER A 283 11.25 13.34 -13.50
C SER A 283 12.38 12.67 -12.70
N THR A 284 12.80 13.28 -11.59
CA THR A 284 13.76 12.72 -10.65
C THR A 284 13.00 12.29 -9.38
N PRO A 285 12.99 10.99 -9.04
CA PRO A 285 12.45 10.52 -7.78
C PRO A 285 13.10 11.29 -6.63
N VAL A 286 12.28 11.85 -5.73
CA VAL A 286 12.79 12.37 -4.45
C VAL A 286 13.02 11.16 -3.57
N THR A 287 14.28 10.73 -3.47
CA THR A 287 14.67 9.64 -2.57
C THR A 287 14.71 10.17 -1.14
N PRO A 288 14.25 9.38 -0.15
CA PRO A 288 14.42 9.75 1.25
C PRO A 288 15.92 9.80 1.58
N ASN A 289 16.32 10.77 2.42
CA ASN A 289 17.71 10.86 2.88
C ASN A 289 18.07 9.58 3.67
N ARG A 290 19.24 9.02 3.40
CA ARG A 290 19.74 7.80 4.04
C ARG A 290 20.58 8.23 5.24
N GLN A 291 19.94 8.21 6.40
CA GLN A 291 20.52 8.63 7.67
C GLN A 291 20.36 7.55 8.74
N LEU A 292 21.30 7.48 9.67
CA LEU A 292 21.32 6.57 10.81
C LEU A 292 21.25 7.39 12.11
N SER A 293 20.27 7.09 12.96
CA SER A 293 20.22 7.66 14.31
C SER A 293 21.19 6.93 15.22
N PHE A 294 22.11 7.65 15.85
CA PHE A 294 23.03 7.13 16.84
C PHE A 294 22.83 7.87 18.16
N GLN A 295 22.62 7.11 19.23
CA GLN A 295 22.42 7.63 20.58
C GLN A 295 23.36 6.95 21.55
N GLY A 296 23.88 7.72 22.50
CA GLY A 296 24.81 7.24 23.49
C GLY A 296 24.87 8.15 24.70
N ARG A 297 25.59 7.70 25.72
CA ARG A 297 25.98 8.53 26.86
C ARG A 297 27.50 8.63 26.88
N LEU A 298 28.00 9.86 27.04
CA LEU A 298 29.41 10.12 27.27
C LEU A 298 29.69 10.15 28.76
N GLU A 299 30.62 9.31 29.19
CA GLU A 299 31.12 9.25 30.55
C GLU A 299 32.65 9.31 30.51
N ASN A 300 33.25 9.98 31.47
CA ASN A 300 34.71 9.95 31.64
C ASN A 300 35.17 8.64 32.30
N ALA A 301 36.49 8.44 32.41
CA ALA A 301 37.08 7.26 33.06
C ALA A 301 36.65 7.07 34.54
N SER A 302 36.08 8.09 35.18
CA SER A 302 35.54 8.05 36.55
C SER A 302 34.02 7.85 36.59
N GLY A 303 33.36 7.60 35.45
CA GLY A 303 31.91 7.40 35.33
C GLY A 303 31.09 8.69 35.46
N THR A 304 31.72 9.86 35.38
CA THR A 304 31.02 11.16 35.42
C THR A 304 30.57 11.55 34.01
N PRO A 305 29.31 11.97 33.81
CA PRO A 305 28.82 12.39 32.50
C PRO A 305 29.59 13.58 31.94
N VAL A 306 29.92 13.53 30.65
CA VAL A 306 30.53 14.66 29.93
C VAL A 306 29.41 15.52 29.32
N THR A 307 29.35 16.79 29.71
CA THR A 307 28.31 17.74 29.31
C THR A 307 28.81 18.85 28.37
N GLY A 308 30.10 18.83 28.03
CA GLY A 308 30.71 19.79 27.09
C GLY A 308 30.58 19.32 25.65
N ILE A 309 30.67 20.26 24.71
CA ILE A 309 30.71 19.95 23.28
C ILE A 309 31.96 19.10 22.99
N THR A 310 31.75 17.89 22.46
CA THR A 310 32.81 16.93 22.16
C THR A 310 32.85 16.63 20.66
N PRO A 311 33.99 16.79 19.97
CA PRO A 311 34.15 16.36 18.60
C PRO A 311 34.11 14.83 18.52
N MET A 312 33.27 14.31 17.64
CA MET A 312 33.15 12.88 17.35
C MET A 312 33.25 12.62 15.86
N THR A 313 33.84 11.49 15.50
CA THR A 313 33.88 11.00 14.12
C THR A 313 33.24 9.63 14.05
N PHE A 314 32.31 9.47 13.12
CA PHE A 314 31.63 8.20 12.85
C PHE A 314 32.08 7.65 11.51
N LYS A 315 32.51 6.38 11.51
CA LYS A 315 32.95 5.65 10.31
C LYS A 315 32.23 4.31 10.19
N LEU A 316 31.96 3.90 8.96
CA LEU A 316 31.36 2.60 8.65
C LEU A 316 32.39 1.69 7.96
N PHE A 317 32.45 0.44 8.39
CA PHE A 317 33.38 -0.57 7.90
C PHE A 317 32.68 -1.89 7.54
N THR A 318 33.35 -2.69 6.72
CA THR A 318 32.88 -4.02 6.30
C THR A 318 33.12 -5.13 7.33
N ALA A 319 33.88 -4.87 8.41
CA ALA A 319 34.28 -5.88 9.40
C ALA A 319 34.41 -5.28 10.81
N ASP A 320 34.33 -6.16 11.82
CA ASP A 320 34.47 -5.87 13.25
C ASP A 320 35.88 -5.39 13.64
N SER A 321 36.91 -5.94 12.98
CA SER A 321 38.29 -5.45 13.04
C SER A 321 38.90 -5.44 11.64
N GLY A 322 39.60 -4.37 11.27
CA GLY A 322 40.10 -4.17 9.90
C GLY A 322 39.00 -3.85 8.88
N GLY A 323 39.11 -4.33 7.64
CA GLY A 323 38.12 -4.08 6.58
C GLY A 323 38.27 -2.73 5.85
N SER A 324 37.41 -2.48 4.86
CA SER A 324 37.42 -1.25 4.06
C SER A 324 36.49 -0.20 4.66
N GLU A 325 36.91 1.07 4.65
CA GLU A 325 36.08 2.21 5.03
C GLU A 325 35.02 2.46 3.95
N LEU A 326 33.74 2.35 4.32
CA LEU A 326 32.60 2.54 3.43
C LEU A 326 32.06 3.98 3.47
N TYR A 327 32.17 4.63 4.63
CA TYR A 327 31.63 5.96 4.87
C TYR A 327 32.32 6.62 6.06
N SER A 328 32.48 7.94 6.00
CA SER A 328 33.03 8.76 7.08
C SER A 328 32.30 10.10 7.15
N THR A 329 31.93 10.49 8.36
CA THR A 329 31.25 11.77 8.65
C THR A 329 32.20 12.97 8.70
N GLY A 330 33.50 12.74 8.91
CA GLY A 330 34.42 13.77 9.39
C GLY A 330 34.17 14.11 10.87
N SER A 331 34.76 15.21 11.34
CA SER A 331 34.60 15.65 12.74
C SER A 331 33.28 16.40 12.92
N CYS A 332 32.40 15.87 13.78
CA CYS A 332 31.12 16.45 14.15
C CYS A 332 31.14 16.89 15.62
N ASN A 333 30.75 18.12 15.88
CA ASN A 333 30.65 18.63 17.25
C ASN A 333 29.30 18.19 17.86
N ILE A 334 29.34 17.29 18.84
CA ILE A 334 28.16 16.79 19.53
C ILE A 334 28.02 17.51 20.87
N ASP A 335 26.82 17.99 21.17
CA ASP A 335 26.48 18.69 22.42
C ASP A 335 25.61 17.77 23.30
N PRO A 336 26.17 17.12 24.33
CA PRO A 336 25.43 16.21 25.22
C PRO A 336 24.58 16.98 26.25
N ASP A 337 23.47 16.37 26.71
CA ASP A 337 22.64 16.93 27.78
C ASP A 337 23.34 16.87 29.15
N THR A 338 22.73 17.41 30.23
CA THR A 338 23.28 17.41 31.59
C THR A 338 23.62 16.02 32.13
N ASP A 339 22.99 14.99 31.59
CA ASP A 339 23.23 13.58 31.91
C ASP A 339 24.23 12.90 30.95
N GLY A 340 24.93 13.67 30.12
CA GLY A 340 25.88 13.19 29.10
C GLY A 340 25.25 12.43 27.94
N VAL A 341 23.92 12.44 27.83
CA VAL A 341 23.18 11.73 26.78
C VAL A 341 23.13 12.58 25.52
N PHE A 342 23.42 11.99 24.37
CA PHE A 342 23.32 12.66 23.07
C PHE A 342 22.58 11.80 22.05
N ASN A 343 22.05 12.46 21.02
CA ASN A 343 21.41 11.83 19.87
C ASN A 343 21.84 12.57 18.60
N THR A 344 22.44 11.88 17.65
CA THR A 344 22.93 12.44 16.40
C THR A 344 22.44 11.64 15.20
N GLN A 345 22.26 12.32 14.07
CA GLN A 345 21.83 11.70 12.82
C GLN A 345 23.01 11.69 11.85
N ILE A 346 23.62 10.52 11.72
CA ILE A 346 24.70 10.24 10.78
C ILE A 346 24.13 10.26 9.37
N GLY A 347 24.66 11.11 8.50
CA GLY A 347 24.16 11.31 7.14
C GLY A 347 23.08 12.39 7.00
N ASP A 348 22.85 13.19 8.05
CA ASP A 348 22.03 14.40 7.98
C ASP A 348 22.65 15.54 8.81
N THR A 349 22.48 15.52 10.14
CA THR A 349 23.06 16.54 11.03
C THR A 349 24.57 16.39 11.19
N CYS A 350 25.10 15.20 10.98
CA CYS A 350 26.52 14.89 11.04
C CYS A 350 26.97 14.11 9.79
N GLY A 351 27.84 14.74 8.99
CA GLY A 351 28.34 14.21 7.73
C GLY A 351 27.37 14.34 6.55
N ASN A 352 27.73 13.77 5.41
CA ASN A 352 26.94 13.79 4.17
C ASN A 352 25.98 12.59 4.09
N ALA A 353 24.90 12.69 3.31
CA ALA A 353 23.99 11.57 3.07
C ALA A 353 24.73 10.24 2.77
N ILE A 354 24.34 9.16 3.44
CA ILE A 354 25.00 7.85 3.27
C ILE A 354 24.63 7.28 1.90
N ASP A 355 25.63 6.84 1.13
CA ASP A 355 25.40 6.28 -0.20
C ASP A 355 24.60 4.97 -0.13
N ALA A 356 23.82 4.68 -1.18
CA ALA A 356 23.00 3.49 -1.27
C ALA A 356 23.83 2.21 -1.31
N THR A 357 25.05 2.26 -1.87
CA THR A 357 25.97 1.12 -2.00
C THR A 357 26.41 0.58 -0.64
N VAL A 358 26.57 1.45 0.37
CA VAL A 358 27.07 1.09 1.71
C VAL A 358 26.26 -0.04 2.33
N PHE A 359 24.92 0.03 2.29
CA PHE A 359 24.03 -0.98 2.88
C PHE A 359 23.46 -1.98 1.87
N THR A 360 23.57 -1.72 0.57
CA THR A 360 23.04 -2.62 -0.47
C THR A 360 24.07 -3.67 -0.89
N GLU A 361 25.35 -3.33 -0.90
CA GLU A 361 26.43 -4.20 -1.37
C GLU A 361 27.16 -4.91 -0.23
N ASN A 362 26.96 -4.49 1.02
CA ASN A 362 27.61 -5.07 2.20
C ASN A 362 26.57 -5.71 3.13
N GLN A 363 26.71 -7.01 3.37
CA GLN A 363 25.79 -7.77 4.21
C GLN A 363 25.90 -7.38 5.69
N ASP A 364 27.11 -7.11 6.14
CA ASP A 364 27.46 -6.75 7.51
C ASP A 364 28.22 -5.41 7.51
N VAL A 365 27.71 -4.44 8.28
CA VAL A 365 28.31 -3.11 8.40
C VAL A 365 28.54 -2.81 9.88
N TRP A 366 29.73 -2.31 10.19
CA TRP A 366 30.20 -2.02 11.54
C TRP A 366 30.45 -0.53 11.70
N LEU A 367 29.95 0.04 12.80
CA LEU A 367 30.14 1.43 13.19
C LEU A 367 31.35 1.54 14.12
N GLU A 368 32.31 2.34 13.69
CA GLU A 368 33.41 2.83 14.52
C GLU A 368 33.10 4.26 14.97
N VAL A 369 33.28 4.51 16.26
CA VAL A 369 33.08 5.83 16.86
C VAL A 369 34.40 6.28 17.45
N THR A 370 34.88 7.44 17.02
CA THR A 370 36.02 8.12 17.62
C THR A 370 35.50 9.31 18.41
N VAL A 371 35.80 9.37 19.70
CA VAL A 371 35.46 10.49 20.58
C VAL A 371 36.75 11.22 20.89
N ASP A 372 36.83 12.51 20.54
CA ASP A 372 38.08 13.29 20.54
C ASP A 372 39.19 12.60 19.72
N ALA A 373 40.14 11.96 20.39
CA ALA A 373 41.26 11.22 19.80
C ALA A 373 41.25 9.73 20.16
N GLU A 374 40.24 9.27 20.90
CA GLU A 374 40.10 7.89 21.34
C GLU A 374 39.12 7.13 20.43
N VAL A 375 39.57 6.00 19.90
CA VAL A 375 38.73 5.11 19.09
C VAL A 375 38.08 4.09 20.02
N LEU A 376 36.75 4.02 20.01
CA LEU A 376 36.00 3.06 20.81
C LEU A 376 36.04 1.67 20.16
N ASP A 377 36.49 0.67 20.91
CA ASP A 377 36.58 -0.75 20.53
C ASP A 377 35.81 -1.61 21.55
N PRO A 378 35.03 -2.64 21.14
CA PRO A 378 34.79 -3.13 19.78
C PRO A 378 33.87 -2.26 18.95
N ARG A 379 34.05 -2.29 17.63
CA ARG A 379 33.10 -1.70 16.68
C ARG A 379 31.70 -2.28 16.88
N GLN A 380 30.68 -1.44 16.71
CA GLN A 380 29.30 -1.85 16.91
C GLN A 380 28.66 -2.30 15.60
N GLN A 381 28.16 -3.54 15.53
CA GLN A 381 27.46 -4.01 14.35
C GLN A 381 26.14 -3.23 14.19
N ILE A 382 25.93 -2.64 13.02
CA ILE A 382 24.64 -2.08 12.67
C ILE A 382 23.78 -3.24 12.18
N ALA A 383 22.78 -3.62 12.98
CA ALA A 383 21.77 -4.57 12.54
C ALA A 383 21.03 -3.98 11.33
N THR A 384 21.30 -4.52 10.14
CA THR A 384 20.60 -4.13 8.92
C THR A 384 19.14 -4.53 9.07
N VAL A 385 18.28 -3.58 9.44
CA VAL A 385 16.82 -3.79 9.34
C VAL A 385 16.52 -3.85 7.85
N ALA A 386 16.50 -5.06 7.29
CA ALA A 386 16.38 -5.41 5.88
C ALA A 386 15.05 -4.97 5.21
N TYR A 387 14.33 -3.97 5.75
CA TYR A 387 12.98 -3.61 5.32
C TYR A 387 12.84 -2.21 4.70
N ALA A 388 13.92 -1.47 4.48
CA ALA A 388 13.86 -0.20 3.74
C ALA A 388 14.68 -0.16 2.44
N LEU A 389 15.53 -1.16 2.16
CA LEU A 389 16.38 -1.17 0.96
C LEU A 389 15.63 -1.50 -0.34
N ASN A 390 14.43 -2.11 -0.25
CA ASN A 390 13.58 -2.43 -1.40
C ASN A 390 12.42 -1.45 -1.60
N ALA A 391 12.36 -0.34 -0.87
CA ALA A 391 11.30 0.65 -1.10
C ALA A 391 11.47 1.37 -2.46
N GLU A 392 12.66 1.29 -3.06
CA GLU A 392 13.02 1.92 -4.32
C GLU A 392 12.98 0.94 -5.53
N THR A 393 12.94 -0.38 -5.27
CA THR A 393 12.92 -1.39 -6.33
C THR A 393 11.76 -2.38 -6.14
N LEU A 394 10.95 -2.57 -7.19
CA LEU A 394 9.94 -3.63 -7.22
C LEU A 394 10.58 -4.85 -7.89
N GLN A 395 10.88 -5.89 -7.11
CA GLN A 395 11.54 -7.12 -7.58
C GLN A 395 12.95 -6.90 -8.19
N GLY A 396 13.72 -5.92 -7.69
CA GLY A 396 15.09 -5.65 -8.14
C GLY A 396 15.20 -4.80 -9.41
N PHE A 397 14.10 -4.24 -9.89
CA PHE A 397 14.10 -3.30 -11.02
C PHE A 397 13.97 -1.85 -10.54
N PRO A 398 14.83 -0.92 -11.00
CA PRO A 398 14.71 0.49 -10.68
C PRO A 398 13.48 1.09 -11.37
N LEU A 399 12.92 2.15 -10.79
CA LEU A 399 11.85 2.93 -11.40
C LEU A 399 12.42 3.73 -12.59
N SER A 400 12.05 3.36 -13.81
CA SER A 400 12.39 4.13 -15.01
C SER A 400 11.24 5.09 -15.35
N SER A 401 11.55 6.38 -15.49
CA SER A 401 10.61 7.41 -15.96
C SER A 401 10.37 7.35 -17.47
N THR A 402 11.11 6.50 -18.20
CA THR A 402 11.07 6.43 -19.66
C THR A 402 10.54 5.06 -20.08
N VAL A 403 9.45 5.07 -20.84
CA VAL A 403 8.93 3.90 -21.57
C VAL A 403 9.90 3.60 -22.73
N SER A 404 11.10 3.13 -22.41
CA SER A 404 12.01 2.56 -23.39
C SER A 404 12.33 1.16 -22.91
N ALA A 405 11.49 0.23 -23.34
CA ALA A 405 11.62 -1.19 -23.09
C ALA A 405 12.87 -1.73 -23.82
N ILE A 406 14.03 -1.59 -23.18
CA ILE A 406 15.25 -2.33 -23.53
C ILE A 406 15.73 -3.16 -22.31
N LYS A 407 15.20 -2.89 -21.12
CA LYS A 407 15.34 -3.74 -19.92
C LYS A 407 14.03 -3.71 -19.14
N SER A 408 13.70 -4.81 -18.45
CA SER A 408 12.49 -4.94 -17.63
C SER A 408 12.42 -3.85 -16.57
N SER A 409 11.71 -2.75 -16.82
CA SER A 409 11.49 -1.67 -15.86
C SER A 409 10.01 -1.56 -15.54
N VAL A 410 9.67 -1.41 -14.26
CA VAL A 410 8.28 -1.29 -13.82
C VAL A 410 7.81 0.15 -14.00
N VAL A 411 6.70 0.33 -14.72
CA VAL A 411 6.05 1.62 -14.94
C VAL A 411 5.04 1.88 -13.82
N ALA A 412 4.99 3.11 -13.30
CA ALA A 412 4.05 3.49 -12.24
C ALA A 412 2.57 3.32 -12.67
N MET A 413 1.74 2.85 -11.73
CA MET A 413 0.40 2.27 -11.94
C MET A 413 -0.71 3.23 -12.40
N ASN A 414 -0.36 4.43 -12.86
CA ASN A 414 -1.27 5.47 -13.35
C ASN A 414 -1.11 5.78 -14.85
N GLN A 415 -0.35 4.97 -15.59
CA GLN A 415 -0.19 5.09 -17.04
C GLN A 415 -1.10 4.17 -17.89
N CYS A 416 -1.91 3.30 -17.27
CA CYS A 416 -2.88 2.47 -18.01
C CYS A 416 -4.30 3.04 -17.89
N ARG A 417 -4.75 3.84 -18.87
CA ARG A 417 -6.19 4.07 -19.08
C ARG A 417 -6.58 3.93 -20.56
N HIS A 418 -7.43 2.93 -20.80
CA HIS A 418 -8.27 2.64 -21.98
C HIS A 418 -7.63 2.10 -23.27
N ARG A 419 -7.85 0.80 -23.52
CA ARG A 419 -8.70 0.31 -24.63
C ARG A 419 -9.16 -1.12 -24.33
N TYR A 420 -10.44 -1.28 -23.97
CA TYR A 420 -11.13 -2.55 -24.17
C TYR A 420 -11.48 -2.61 -25.66
N GLN A 421 -10.88 -3.54 -26.39
CA GLN A 421 -11.34 -3.91 -27.71
C GLN A 421 -11.48 -5.43 -27.73
N TRP A 422 -12.73 -5.88 -27.58
CA TRP A 422 -13.12 -7.27 -27.78
C TRP A 422 -12.85 -7.65 -29.23
N GLN A 423 -11.91 -8.55 -29.47
CA GLN A 423 -11.85 -9.30 -30.72
C GLN A 423 -12.61 -10.61 -30.52
N TYR A 424 -13.83 -10.66 -31.09
CA TYR A 424 -14.55 -11.90 -31.34
C TYR A 424 -13.71 -12.77 -32.27
N TYR A 425 -13.24 -13.92 -31.77
CA TYR A 425 -12.68 -14.98 -32.60
C TYR A 425 -13.75 -16.04 -32.82
N SER A 426 -14.41 -16.01 -33.98
CA SER A 426 -15.29 -17.08 -34.43
C SER A 426 -14.45 -18.25 -34.94
N ARG A 427 -14.38 -19.34 -34.18
CA ARG A 427 -14.06 -20.67 -34.75
C ARG A 427 -15.25 -21.59 -34.57
N SER A 428 -16.03 -21.68 -35.65
CA SER A 428 -16.84 -22.85 -35.93
C SER A 428 -15.92 -24.05 -36.18
N ARG A 429 -16.04 -25.11 -35.39
CA ARG A 429 -15.95 -26.48 -35.88
C ARG A 429 -16.52 -27.43 -34.83
N ARG A 430 -17.64 -28.05 -35.22
CA ARG A 430 -18.21 -29.24 -34.60
C ARG A 430 -17.16 -30.36 -34.59
N HIS A 431 -16.96 -31.00 -33.45
CA HIS A 431 -16.80 -32.44 -33.41
C HIS A 431 -17.39 -33.00 -32.12
N ARG A 432 -18.25 -34.01 -32.29
CA ARG A 432 -18.89 -34.81 -31.23
C ARG A 432 -17.84 -35.59 -30.44
N PRO A 433 -18.10 -35.91 -29.16
CA PRO A 433 -17.34 -36.94 -28.46
C PRO A 433 -17.77 -38.32 -28.95
N SER A 434 -16.80 -39.19 -29.24
CA SER A 434 -16.98 -40.64 -29.34
C SER A 434 -16.42 -41.28 -28.07
N GLU A 435 -17.29 -41.99 -27.36
CA GLU A 435 -16.93 -43.03 -26.38
C GLU A 435 -15.99 -44.06 -26.99
N CYS A 436 -14.98 -44.53 -26.23
CA CYS A 436 -14.99 -45.84 -25.56
C CYS A 436 -13.58 -46.22 -25.06
N GLN A 437 -13.52 -46.68 -23.80
CA GLN A 437 -12.70 -47.77 -23.20
C GLN A 437 -11.35 -48.13 -23.85
N ARG A 438 -10.24 -48.30 -23.12
CA ARG A 438 -10.05 -49.03 -21.87
C ARG A 438 -8.68 -48.67 -21.27
#